data_AF-A0A2W2CVP6-F1
#
_entry.id   AF-A0A2W2CVP6-F1
#
_cell.length_a   1.000
_cell.length_b   1.000
_cell.length_c   1.000
_cell.angle_alpha   90.00
_cell.angle_beta   90.00
_cell.angle_gamma   90.00
#
_symmetry.space_group_name_H-M   'P 1'
#
loop_
_entity.id
_entity.type
_entity.pdbx_description
1 polymer ?
#
loop_
_entity_poly.entity_id
_entity_poly.type
_entity_poly.pdbx_seq_one_letter_code
_entity_poly.pdbx_strand_id
1 'polypeptide(L)' 'MSDENPLQPPPWLNAPPVDPYPYEESHDLRVGPKLHPTLDGLLPYVGVWRG' A
#
# COMPACT_ATOMS: atom_id res chain seq x y z
N MET A 1 0.52 -20.98 -33.53
CA MET A 1 0.69 -21.81 -32.33
C MET A 1 0.43 -20.88 -31.17
N SER A 2 -0.72 -21.07 -30.52
CA SER A 2 -1.17 -20.19 -29.44
C SER A 2 -0.39 -20.57 -28.17
N ASP A 3 0.49 -19.69 -27.71
CA ASP A 3 1.05 -19.73 -26.36
C ASP A 3 -0.06 -19.38 -25.37
N GLU A 4 -0.98 -20.32 -25.14
CA GLU A 4 -2.02 -20.18 -24.13
C GLU A 4 -1.38 -20.48 -22.76
N ASN A 5 -0.78 -19.44 -22.17
CA ASN A 5 -0.31 -19.50 -20.79
C ASN A 5 -1.53 -19.71 -19.87
N PRO A 6 -1.65 -20.84 -19.14
CA PRO A 6 -2.82 -21.15 -18.31
C PRO A 6 -2.98 -20.20 -17.12
N LEU A 7 -1.95 -19.40 -16.80
CA LEU A 7 -2.02 -18.31 -15.86
C LEU A 7 -2.41 -17.05 -16.63
N GLN A 8 -3.70 -16.68 -16.55
CA GLN A 8 -4.12 -15.36 -17.00
C GLN A 8 -3.21 -14.31 -16.36
N PRO A 9 -2.82 -13.26 -17.11
CA PRO A 9 -2.00 -12.20 -16.55
C PRO A 9 -2.67 -11.67 -15.28
N PRO A 10 -1.91 -11.46 -14.21
CA PRO A 10 -2.49 -11.07 -12.94
C PRO A 10 -3.26 -9.76 -13.11
N PRO A 11 -4.37 -9.57 -12.36
CA PRO A 11 -5.29 -8.45 -12.57
C PRO A 11 -4.62 -7.08 -12.39
N TRP A 12 -3.51 -7.01 -11.65
CA TRP A 12 -2.71 -5.80 -11.46
C TRP A 12 -1.86 -5.40 -12.68
N LEU A 13 -1.63 -6.30 -13.65
CA LEU A 13 -0.81 -6.00 -14.83
C LEU A 13 -1.49 -5.02 -15.81
N ASN A 14 -2.82 -5.12 -15.92
CA ASN A 14 -3.64 -4.25 -16.76
C ASN A 14 -4.63 -3.42 -15.91
N ALA A 15 -4.28 -3.15 -14.65
CA ALA A 15 -5.14 -2.36 -13.78
C ALA A 15 -5.34 -0.96 -14.36
N PRO A 16 -6.56 -0.41 -14.28
CA PRO A 16 -6.78 0.99 -14.62
C PRO A 16 -5.92 1.88 -13.71
N PRO A 17 -5.58 3.11 -14.16
CA PRO A 17 -4.90 4.07 -13.29
C PRO A 17 -5.66 4.23 -11.97
N VAL A 18 -4.95 4.12 -10.85
CA VAL A 18 -5.52 4.39 -9.54
C VAL A 18 -5.53 5.89 -9.28
N ASP A 19 -6.58 6.38 -8.65
CA ASP A 19 -6.62 7.77 -8.21
C ASP A 19 -5.51 8.04 -7.18
N PRO A 20 -5.03 9.29 -7.08
CA PRO A 20 -4.07 9.67 -6.06
C PRO A 20 -4.58 9.30 -4.65
N TYR A 21 -3.64 8.89 -3.80
CA TYR A 21 -3.94 8.61 -2.41
C TYR A 21 -4.54 9.86 -1.74
N PRO A 22 -5.75 9.78 -1.15
CA PRO A 22 -6.52 10.97 -0.76
C PRO A 22 -6.12 11.55 0.60
N TYR A 23 -5.18 10.91 1.31
CA TYR A 23 -4.74 11.33 2.62
C TYR A 23 -3.29 11.84 2.55
N GLU A 24 -2.97 12.85 3.35
CA GLU A 24 -1.59 13.26 3.53
C GLU A 24 -0.81 12.18 4.28
N GLU A 25 0.46 12.02 3.89
CA GLU A 25 1.39 11.16 4.61
C GLU A 25 1.57 11.66 6.05
N SER A 26 1.48 10.76 7.01
CA SER A 26 1.55 11.08 8.44
C SER A 26 2.50 10.15 9.17
N HIS A 27 3.30 10.74 10.06
CA HIS A 27 4.12 10.05 11.06
C HIS A 27 3.53 10.16 12.47
N ASP A 28 2.29 10.64 12.61
CA ASP A 28 1.54 10.67 13.87
C ASP A 28 0.25 9.83 13.74
N LEU A 29 0.17 8.74 14.49
CA LEU A 29 -0.95 7.80 14.49
C LEU A 29 -2.22 8.35 15.16
N ARG A 30 -2.16 9.54 15.76
CA ARG A 30 -3.31 10.21 16.38
C ARG A 30 -4.16 10.98 15.38
N VAL A 31 -3.64 11.20 14.17
CA VAL A 31 -4.30 11.97 13.10
C VAL A 31 -4.23 11.21 11.78
N GLY A 32 -5.14 11.53 10.86
CA GLY A 32 -5.16 10.90 9.54
C GLY A 32 -5.86 9.53 9.51
N PRO A 33 -5.63 8.73 8.46
CA PRO A 33 -6.30 7.46 8.27
C PRO A 33 -5.82 6.41 9.29
N LYS A 34 -6.70 5.46 9.59
CA LYS A 34 -6.36 4.34 10.47
C LYS A 34 -5.30 3.45 9.81
N LEU A 35 -4.25 3.12 10.56
CA LEU A 35 -3.21 2.19 10.10
C LEU A 35 -3.79 0.79 9.85
N HIS A 36 -3.30 0.11 8.81
CA HIS A 36 -3.72 -1.23 8.46
C HIS A 36 -3.26 -2.26 9.52
N PRO A 37 -4.11 -3.20 9.98
CA PRO A 37 -3.77 -4.12 11.09
C PRO A 37 -2.54 -5.01 10.87
N THR A 38 -2.17 -5.29 9.62
CA THR A 38 -0.94 -6.04 9.30
C THR A 38 0.33 -5.32 9.74
N LEU A 39 0.26 -4.02 10.04
CA LEU A 39 1.37 -3.18 10.48
C LEU A 39 1.40 -2.99 12.00
N ASP A 40 0.51 -3.62 12.77
CA ASP A 40 0.45 -3.44 14.23
C ASP A 40 1.77 -3.81 14.92
N GLY A 41 2.48 -4.83 14.43
CA GLY A 41 3.80 -5.21 14.93
C GLY A 41 4.91 -4.17 14.66
N LEU A 42 4.65 -3.19 13.81
CA LEU A 42 5.58 -2.14 13.41
C LEU A 42 5.21 -0.75 13.95
N LEU A 43 4.17 -0.65 14.78
CA LEU A 43 3.74 0.62 15.40
C LEU A 43 4.89 1.43 16.03
N PRO A 44 5.86 0.83 16.76
CA PRO A 44 6.95 1.59 17.38
C PRO A 44 7.86 2.34 16.39
N TYR A 45 7.79 2.02 15.10
CA TYR A 45 8.63 2.62 14.07
C TYR A 45 8.02 3.86 13.41
N VAL A 46 6.74 4.15 13.66
CA VAL A 46 6.06 5.33 13.11
C VAL A 46 6.48 6.59 13.89
N GLY A 47 7.22 7.48 13.23
CA GLY A 47 7.71 8.72 13.84
C GLY A 47 8.84 9.37 13.03
N VAL A 48 9.36 10.49 13.55
CA VAL A 48 10.54 11.17 12.99
C VAL A 48 11.76 10.80 13.82
N TRP A 49 12.80 10.28 13.15
CA TRP A 49 14.03 9.82 13.78
C TRP A 49 15.17 10.80 13.48
N ARG A 50 15.99 11.13 14.47
CA ARG A 50 17.17 12.01 14.35
C ARG A 50 18.39 11.30 14.91
N GLY A 51 19.55 11.54 14.31
CA GLY A 51 20.86 10.98 14.71
C GLY A 51 21.92 12.06 14.84
#